data_AF-A0A7C6UPD1-F1
#
_entry.id   AF-A0A7C6UPD1-F1
#
_cell.length_a   1.000
_cell.length_b   1.000
_cell.length_c   1.000
_cell.angle_alpha   90.00
_cell.angle_beta   90.00
_cell.angle_gamma   90.00
#
_symmetry.space_group_name_H-M   'P 1'
#
loop_
_entity.id
_entity.type
_entity.pdbx_description
1 polymer ?
#
loop_
_entity_poly.entity_id
_entity_poly.type
_entity_poly.pdbx_seq_one_letter_code
_entity_poly.pdbx_strand_id
1 'polypeptide(L)'
;MGTRLSEIDYLRAMACLSVVIVHITAGYLFLETTGELTRLILLFLNRALVYVVPAFLFISGLVLTYNYQNKTLNYFTFISKRIKNIIIPYFFWTVVFYVIFVQQRVYEFSLPFFLEKLFLGDLVYHLYFVVLIIQFYLLFGVFKGLFQKYNPFILLVTMFIFNVLFMKYIYFPYVDRFFMQYLCFFALGCYVASNYQQIKMKIYSYRYILAVVYLVMSALLAQQFYANVILQKTGDPFRANLLWLLFSLVAILFYFSVALVIARSDFAKLKNFLRQVSDSSYYIYLGHPLMLMVAQKVITYHLVPSTTLNFLLTLVFVLGTVLPAAFLYQTGKQKRL
;
A
#
# COMPACT_ATOMS: atom_id res chain seq x y z
N MET A 1 12.05 -15.81 -17.79
CA MET A 1 11.00 -15.26 -16.89
C MET A 1 11.19 -15.87 -15.51
N GLY A 2 11.00 -15.12 -14.42
CA GLY A 2 11.07 -15.69 -13.06
C GLY A 2 9.80 -16.46 -12.71
N THR A 3 9.90 -17.43 -11.80
CA THR A 3 8.75 -18.22 -11.32
C THR A 3 7.72 -17.30 -10.67
N ARG A 4 6.48 -17.31 -11.17
CA ARG A 4 5.36 -16.52 -10.63
C ARG A 4 4.87 -17.16 -9.33
N LEU A 5 5.02 -16.47 -8.21
CA LEU A 5 4.55 -16.92 -6.89
C LEU A 5 3.09 -16.49 -6.71
N SER A 6 2.14 -17.42 -6.81
CA SER A 6 0.70 -17.11 -6.80
C SER A 6 0.24 -16.47 -5.49
N GLU A 7 0.78 -16.93 -4.36
CA GLU A 7 0.52 -16.38 -3.04
C GLU A 7 0.92 -14.90 -2.92
N ILE A 8 1.97 -14.48 -3.63
CA ILE A 8 2.40 -13.07 -3.64
C ILE A 8 1.43 -12.21 -4.46
N ASP A 9 0.83 -12.76 -5.51
CA ASP A 9 -0.22 -12.06 -6.26
C ASP A 9 -1.48 -11.88 -5.42
N TYR A 10 -1.90 -12.91 -4.67
CA TYR A 10 -3.06 -12.77 -3.78
C TYR A 10 -2.81 -11.73 -2.69
N LEU A 11 -1.61 -11.72 -2.10
CA LEU A 11 -1.22 -10.68 -1.14
C LEU A 11 -1.25 -9.28 -1.76
N ARG A 12 -0.70 -9.11 -2.97
CA ARG A 12 -0.73 -7.84 -3.71
C ARG A 12 -2.16 -7.38 -4.00
N ALA A 13 -3.04 -8.30 -4.39
CA ALA A 13 -4.43 -8.00 -4.67
C ALA A 13 -5.20 -7.56 -3.42
N MET A 14 -5.01 -8.27 -2.30
CA MET A 14 -5.61 -7.87 -1.03
C MET A 14 -5.12 -6.47 -0.60
N ALA A 15 -3.81 -6.21 -0.65
CA ALA A 15 -3.27 -4.88 -0.35
C ALA A 15 -3.85 -3.80 -1.28
N CYS A 16 -4.00 -4.08 -2.58
CA CYS A 16 -4.59 -3.16 -3.55
C CYS A 16 -6.05 -2.81 -3.22
N LEU A 17 -6.87 -3.80 -2.88
CA LEU A 17 -8.27 -3.56 -2.48
C LEU A 17 -8.33 -2.81 -1.15
N SER A 18 -7.46 -3.16 -0.19
CA SER A 18 -7.34 -2.47 1.09
C SER A 18 -7.02 -0.98 0.92
N VAL A 19 -6.16 -0.58 -0.02
CA VAL A 19 -5.88 0.85 -0.31
C VAL A 19 -7.16 1.60 -0.63
N VAL A 20 -7.96 1.05 -1.56
CA VAL A 20 -9.22 1.69 -1.99
C VAL A 20 -10.18 1.82 -0.81
N ILE A 21 -10.34 0.75 -0.02
CA ILE A 21 -11.24 0.76 1.15
C ILE A 21 -10.77 1.76 2.21
N VAL A 22 -9.46 1.86 2.47
CA VAL A 22 -8.89 2.83 3.43
C VAL A 22 -9.23 4.26 3.01
N HIS A 23 -9.08 4.60 1.73
CA HIS A 23 -9.37 5.97 1.26
C HIS A 23 -10.86 6.29 1.25
N ILE A 24 -11.72 5.32 0.90
CA ILE A 24 -13.17 5.50 0.98
C ILE A 24 -13.59 5.71 2.42
N THR A 25 -13.22 4.78 3.32
CA THR A 25 -13.60 4.85 4.74
C THR A 25 -13.11 6.12 5.44
N ALA A 26 -11.89 6.60 5.11
CA ALA A 26 -11.34 7.83 5.70
C ALA A 26 -12.22 9.07 5.46
N GLY A 27 -12.89 9.17 4.30
CA GLY A 27 -13.78 10.29 3.98
C GLY A 27 -15.02 10.37 4.87
N TYR A 28 -15.42 9.28 5.51
CA TYR A 28 -16.62 9.22 6.36
C TYR A 28 -16.31 9.39 7.85
N LEU A 29 -15.07 9.17 8.30
CA LEU A 29 -14.72 9.21 9.74
C LEU A 29 -14.99 10.58 10.38
N PHE A 30 -14.83 11.64 9.60
CA PHE A 30 -14.91 13.03 10.04
C PHE A 30 -16.24 13.71 9.72
N LEU A 31 -17.19 13.02 9.07
CA LEU A 31 -18.51 13.59 8.85
C LEU A 31 -19.28 13.66 10.17
N GLU A 32 -19.84 14.83 10.46
CA GLU A 32 -20.67 15.06 11.65
C GLU A 32 -21.89 14.14 11.67
N THR A 33 -22.42 13.82 10.49
CA THR A 33 -23.58 12.97 10.26
C THR A 33 -23.29 11.47 10.44
N THR A 34 -22.03 11.10 10.69
CA THR A 34 -21.67 9.72 11.00
C THR A 34 -22.05 9.41 12.45
N GLY A 35 -23.05 8.55 12.64
CA GLY A 35 -23.40 8.03 13.97
C GLY A 35 -22.22 7.32 14.63
N GLU A 36 -22.17 7.34 15.96
CA GLU A 36 -21.02 6.85 16.73
C GLU A 36 -20.67 5.38 16.42
N LEU A 37 -21.66 4.49 16.41
CA LEU A 37 -21.46 3.08 16.08
C LEU A 37 -20.87 2.91 14.66
N THR A 38 -21.43 3.59 13.67
CA THR A 38 -20.92 3.57 12.29
C THR A 38 -19.49 4.11 12.23
N ARG A 39 -19.18 5.19 12.96
CA ARG A 39 -17.83 5.75 13.05
C ARG A 39 -16.85 4.73 13.62
N LEU A 40 -17.20 4.03 14.70
CA LEU A 40 -16.35 3.01 15.32
C LEU A 40 -16.09 1.83 14.37
N ILE A 41 -17.12 1.34 13.67
CA ILE A 41 -16.99 0.25 12.69
C ILE A 41 -16.08 0.67 11.54
N LEU A 42 -16.33 1.84 10.94
CA LEU A 42 -15.52 2.37 9.84
C LEU A 42 -14.09 2.66 10.28
N LEU A 43 -13.89 3.13 11.51
CA LEU A 43 -12.57 3.37 12.08
C LEU A 43 -11.79 2.07 12.25
N PHE A 44 -12.42 1.05 12.84
CA PHE A 44 -11.79 -0.26 12.99
C PHE A 44 -11.42 -0.84 11.61
N LEU A 45 -12.36 -0.83 10.66
CA LEU A 45 -12.10 -1.29 9.29
C LEU A 45 -10.94 -0.52 8.64
N ASN A 46 -10.94 0.80 8.75
CA ASN A 46 -9.91 1.66 8.18
C ASN A 46 -8.53 1.36 8.78
N ARG A 47 -8.44 1.27 10.12
CA ARG A 47 -7.18 1.04 10.84
C ARG A 47 -6.67 -0.39 10.67
N ALA A 48 -7.54 -1.39 10.58
CA ALA A 48 -7.18 -2.77 10.26
C ALA A 48 -6.56 -2.90 8.85
N LEU A 49 -6.86 -1.97 7.93
CA LEU A 49 -6.40 -2.03 6.55
C LEU A 49 -5.22 -1.08 6.23
N VAL A 50 -4.70 -0.31 7.19
CA VAL A 50 -3.66 0.71 6.95
C VAL A 50 -2.23 0.16 6.77
N TYR A 51 -2.08 -1.16 6.63
CA TYR A 51 -0.80 -1.87 6.41
C TYR A 51 -0.32 -1.84 4.93
N VAL A 52 -1.11 -1.23 4.04
CA VAL A 52 -0.99 -1.35 2.58
C VAL A 52 0.34 -0.89 1.98
N VAL A 53 0.85 0.28 2.39
CA VAL A 53 2.14 0.79 1.89
C VAL A 53 3.29 -0.12 2.35
N PRO A 54 3.40 -0.46 3.66
CA PRO A 54 4.30 -1.50 4.14
C PRO A 54 4.22 -2.82 3.36
N ALA A 55 3.00 -3.27 3.02
CA ALA A 55 2.80 -4.50 2.26
C ALA A 55 3.38 -4.43 0.84
N PHE A 56 3.18 -3.33 0.11
CA PHE A 56 3.76 -3.18 -1.23
C PHE A 56 5.30 -3.11 -1.20
N LEU A 57 5.88 -2.51 -0.16
CA LEU A 57 7.32 -2.49 0.05
C LEU A 57 7.86 -3.89 0.37
N PHE A 58 7.20 -4.62 1.27
CA PHE A 58 7.50 -6.02 1.56
C PHE A 58 7.44 -6.90 0.30
N ILE A 59 6.36 -6.81 -0.48
CA ILE A 59 6.19 -7.55 -1.74
C ILE A 59 7.32 -7.20 -2.71
N SER A 60 7.67 -5.91 -2.82
CA SER A 60 8.74 -5.46 -3.71
C SER A 60 10.10 -6.03 -3.29
N GLY A 61 10.46 -5.94 -2.01
CA GLY A 61 11.70 -6.51 -1.48
C GLY A 61 11.78 -8.03 -1.68
N LEU A 62 10.67 -8.73 -1.45
CA LEU A 62 10.57 -10.18 -1.63
C LEU A 62 10.73 -10.57 -3.09
N VAL A 63 9.91 -10.03 -3.99
CA VAL A 63 9.90 -10.40 -5.41
C VAL A 63 11.22 -10.04 -6.07
N LEU A 64 11.82 -8.91 -5.73
CA LEU A 64 13.12 -8.51 -6.28
C LEU A 64 14.22 -9.45 -5.79
N THR A 65 14.33 -9.68 -4.49
CA THR A 65 15.36 -10.56 -3.93
C THR A 65 15.22 -11.98 -4.46
N TYR A 66 13.99 -12.52 -4.52
CA TYR A 66 13.72 -13.85 -5.04
C TYR A 66 14.11 -14.00 -6.52
N ASN A 67 13.79 -13.01 -7.36
CA ASN A 67 14.09 -13.07 -8.80
C ASN A 67 15.57 -12.86 -9.14
N TYR A 68 16.32 -12.15 -8.28
CA TYR A 68 17.72 -11.80 -8.49
C TYR A 68 18.69 -12.55 -7.56
N GLN A 69 18.21 -13.50 -6.75
CA GLN A 69 19.02 -14.22 -5.75
C GLN A 69 20.28 -14.84 -6.37
N ASN A 70 20.13 -15.47 -7.54
CA ASN A 70 21.20 -16.16 -8.27
C ASN A 70 21.49 -15.52 -9.64
N LYS A 71 21.19 -14.22 -9.80
CA LYS A 71 21.39 -13.51 -11.07
C LYS A 71 22.28 -12.29 -10.89
N THR A 72 23.09 -12.02 -11.89
CA THR A 72 23.80 -10.75 -12.00
C THR A 72 22.77 -9.64 -12.26
N LEU A 73 22.91 -8.54 -11.52
CA LEU A 73 22.02 -7.40 -11.65
C LEU A 73 22.61 -6.45 -12.70
N ASN A 74 22.05 -6.46 -13.91
CA ASN A 74 22.30 -5.36 -14.85
C ASN A 74 21.49 -4.14 -14.39
N TYR A 75 22.14 -3.24 -13.65
CA TYR A 75 21.49 -2.11 -12.98
C TYR A 75 20.79 -1.16 -13.96
N PHE A 76 21.42 -0.85 -15.08
CA PHE A 76 20.83 0.01 -16.10
C PHE A 76 19.53 -0.57 -16.69
N THR A 77 19.55 -1.84 -17.09
CA THR A 77 18.36 -2.54 -17.60
C THR A 77 17.27 -2.63 -16.54
N PHE A 78 17.67 -2.86 -15.29
CA PHE A 78 16.76 -2.94 -14.15
C PHE A 78 16.02 -1.61 -13.93
N ILE A 79 16.75 -0.49 -13.84
CA ILE A 79 16.17 0.83 -13.63
C ILE A 79 15.36 1.28 -14.84
N SER A 80 15.86 1.10 -16.06
CA SER A 80 15.15 1.48 -17.29
C SER A 80 13.76 0.85 -17.40
N LYS A 81 13.63 -0.44 -17.03
CA LYS A 81 12.33 -1.12 -16.97
C LYS A 81 11.38 -0.49 -15.94
N ARG A 82 11.88 0.01 -14.82
CA ARG A 82 11.08 0.64 -13.77
C ARG A 82 10.68 2.06 -14.15
N ILE A 83 11.57 2.84 -14.76
CA ILE A 83 11.25 4.16 -15.32
C ILE A 83 10.05 4.03 -16.26
N LYS A 84 10.12 3.13 -17.25
CA LYS A 84 9.05 2.95 -18.24
C LYS A 84 7.72 2.50 -17.64
N ASN A 85 7.74 1.58 -16.67
CA ASN A 85 6.51 0.98 -16.15
C ASN A 85 5.91 1.71 -14.94
N ILE A 86 6.67 2.59 -14.29
CA ILE A 86 6.26 3.24 -13.03
C ILE A 86 6.23 4.75 -13.21
N ILE A 87 7.34 5.36 -13.64
CA ILE A 87 7.45 6.82 -13.75
C ILE A 87 6.55 7.37 -14.86
N ILE A 88 6.44 6.69 -16.01
CA ILE A 88 5.58 7.18 -17.10
C ILE A 88 4.10 7.23 -16.70
N PRO A 89 3.49 6.14 -16.17
CA PRO A 89 2.11 6.23 -15.69
C PRO A 89 1.92 7.24 -14.55
N TYR A 90 2.89 7.36 -13.65
CA TYR A 90 2.87 8.35 -12.57
C TYR A 90 2.83 9.77 -13.10
N PHE A 91 3.70 10.11 -14.05
CA PHE A 91 3.74 11.41 -14.70
C PHE A 91 2.41 11.71 -15.39
N PHE A 92 1.89 10.75 -16.16
CA PHE A 92 0.59 10.88 -16.84
C PHE A 92 -0.53 11.20 -15.85
N TRP A 93 -0.66 10.43 -14.76
CA TRP A 93 -1.72 10.67 -13.77
C TRP A 93 -1.53 11.97 -13.00
N THR A 94 -0.28 12.35 -12.71
CA THR A 94 0.01 13.66 -12.08
C THR A 94 -0.44 14.81 -12.98
N VAL A 95 -0.18 14.73 -14.29
CA VAL A 95 -0.70 15.70 -15.27
C VAL A 95 -2.22 15.72 -15.30
N VAL A 96 -2.87 14.56 -15.34
CA VAL A 96 -4.35 14.46 -15.33
C VAL A 96 -4.93 15.16 -14.10
N PHE A 97 -4.43 14.85 -12.89
CA PHE A 97 -4.91 15.49 -11.67
C PHE A 97 -4.64 16.99 -11.66
N TYR A 98 -3.46 17.41 -12.14
CA TYR A 98 -3.10 18.82 -12.18
C TYR A 98 -4.05 19.62 -13.09
N VAL A 99 -4.32 19.12 -14.30
CA VAL A 99 -5.27 19.73 -15.24
C VAL A 99 -6.67 19.81 -14.62
N ILE A 100 -7.13 18.75 -13.98
CA ILE A 100 -8.44 18.73 -13.30
C ILE A 100 -8.52 19.80 -12.21
N PHE A 101 -7.48 19.95 -11.39
CA PHE A 101 -7.46 20.93 -10.31
C PHE A 101 -7.37 22.38 -10.80
N VAL A 102 -6.63 22.63 -11.89
CA VAL A 102 -6.60 23.95 -12.54
C VAL A 102 -7.97 24.30 -13.12
N GLN A 103 -8.63 23.36 -13.81
CA GLN A 103 -9.97 23.58 -14.36
C GLN A 103 -11.02 23.82 -13.27
N GLN A 104 -10.89 23.15 -12.12
CA GLN A 104 -11.76 23.34 -10.96
C GLN A 104 -11.40 24.58 -10.12
N ARG A 105 -10.42 25.37 -10.55
CA ARG A 105 -9.91 26.56 -9.83
C ARG A 105 -9.43 26.27 -8.41
N VAL A 106 -8.98 25.04 -8.16
CA VAL A 106 -8.30 24.66 -6.91
C VAL A 106 -6.89 25.25 -6.87
N TYR A 107 -6.22 25.29 -8.03
CA TYR A 107 -4.91 25.90 -8.21
C TYR A 107 -4.90 26.77 -9.47
N GLU A 108 -4.02 27.76 -9.50
CA GLU A 108 -3.66 28.46 -10.74
C GLU A 108 -2.63 27.64 -11.54
N PHE A 109 -2.62 27.85 -12.86
CA PHE A 109 -1.61 27.23 -13.71
C PHE A 109 -0.23 27.81 -13.40
N SER A 110 0.71 26.95 -13.02
CA SER A 110 2.08 27.27 -12.65
C SER A 110 2.95 26.05 -12.88
N LEU A 111 3.85 26.14 -13.87
CA LEU A 111 4.80 25.07 -14.17
C LEU A 111 5.76 24.79 -12.99
N PRO A 112 6.33 25.80 -12.30
CA PRO A 112 7.15 25.55 -11.11
C PRO A 112 6.41 24.77 -10.04
N PHE A 113 5.15 25.13 -9.75
CA PHE A 113 4.31 24.41 -8.79
C PHE A 113 4.07 22.96 -9.24
N PHE A 114 3.74 22.74 -10.51
CA PHE A 114 3.57 21.39 -11.04
C PHE A 114 4.82 20.53 -10.86
N LEU A 115 6.00 21.07 -11.19
CA LEU A 115 7.27 20.35 -11.03
C LEU A 115 7.56 20.02 -9.57
N GLU A 116 7.34 20.96 -8.66
CA GLU A 116 7.45 20.73 -7.22
C GLU A 116 6.54 19.58 -6.78
N LYS A 117 5.25 19.64 -7.12
CA LYS A 117 4.27 18.59 -6.77
C LYS A 117 4.59 17.23 -7.40
N LEU A 118 5.18 17.23 -8.60
CA LEU A 118 5.62 16.03 -9.29
C LEU A 118 6.82 15.37 -8.60
N PHE A 119 7.80 16.14 -8.09
CA PHE A 119 8.96 15.58 -7.40
C PHE A 119 8.65 15.17 -5.96
N LEU A 120 7.82 15.94 -5.26
CA LEU A 120 7.43 15.66 -3.87
C LEU A 120 6.33 14.59 -3.76
N GLY A 121 5.58 14.35 -4.84
CA GLY A 121 4.48 13.39 -4.89
C GLY A 121 3.31 13.78 -4.00
N ASP A 122 3.09 15.07 -3.75
CA ASP A 122 2.08 15.61 -2.84
C ASP A 122 0.89 16.29 -3.54
N LEU A 123 0.79 16.18 -4.87
CA LEU A 123 -0.38 16.70 -5.59
C LEU A 123 -1.68 16.04 -5.14
N VAL A 124 -1.65 14.72 -4.96
CA VAL A 124 -2.76 13.91 -4.45
C VAL A 124 -2.21 12.93 -3.42
N TYR A 125 -2.93 12.74 -2.32
CA TYR A 125 -2.52 11.99 -1.13
C TYR A 125 -1.88 10.62 -1.34
N HIS A 126 -2.13 9.94 -2.47
CA HIS A 126 -1.63 8.60 -2.73
C HIS A 126 -0.29 8.61 -3.47
N LEU A 127 0.00 9.65 -4.26
CA LEU A 127 1.08 9.71 -5.24
C LEU A 127 2.48 9.59 -4.64
N TYR A 128 2.64 9.97 -3.36
CA TYR A 128 3.91 9.88 -2.64
C TYR A 128 4.50 8.47 -2.63
N PHE A 129 3.66 7.44 -2.70
CA PHE A 129 4.13 6.06 -2.70
C PHE A 129 5.04 5.78 -3.91
N VAL A 130 4.83 6.46 -5.04
CA VAL A 130 5.72 6.33 -6.22
C VAL A 130 7.10 6.91 -5.93
N VAL A 131 7.16 8.09 -5.30
CA VAL A 131 8.43 8.71 -4.86
C VAL A 131 9.16 7.81 -3.87
N LEU A 132 8.42 7.21 -2.94
CA LEU A 132 8.96 6.28 -1.95
C LEU A 132 9.52 4.99 -2.59
N ILE A 133 8.76 4.31 -3.45
CA ILE A 133 9.19 3.02 -4.02
C ILE A 133 10.39 3.18 -4.97
N ILE A 134 10.51 4.31 -5.68
CA ILE A 134 11.66 4.58 -6.54
C ILE A 134 12.97 4.59 -5.74
N GLN A 135 12.97 5.16 -4.53
CA GLN A 135 14.16 5.13 -3.65
C GLN A 135 14.60 3.68 -3.37
N PHE A 136 13.66 2.79 -3.06
CA PHE A 136 13.98 1.37 -2.86
C PHE A 136 14.50 0.68 -4.12
N TYR A 137 13.98 1.02 -5.30
CA TYR A 137 14.52 0.47 -6.55
C TYR A 137 15.94 0.98 -6.83
N LEU A 138 16.22 2.26 -6.63
CA LEU A 138 17.57 2.80 -6.77
C LEU A 138 18.54 2.10 -5.80
N LEU A 139 18.10 1.87 -4.56
CA LEU A 139 18.90 1.22 -3.52
C LEU A 139 18.94 -0.31 -3.62
N PHE A 140 18.16 -0.93 -4.52
CA PHE A 140 18.04 -2.40 -4.56
C PHE A 140 19.38 -3.11 -4.77
N GLY A 141 20.31 -2.52 -5.54
CA GLY A 141 21.65 -3.07 -5.71
C GLY A 141 22.41 -3.22 -4.38
N VAL A 142 22.24 -2.24 -3.47
CA VAL A 142 22.82 -2.26 -2.12
C VAL A 142 22.15 -3.34 -1.28
N PHE A 143 20.82 -3.39 -1.24
CA PHE A 143 20.09 -4.45 -0.52
C PHE A 143 20.50 -5.84 -0.99
N LYS A 144 20.57 -6.07 -2.30
CA LYS A 144 21.02 -7.34 -2.88
C LYS A 144 22.43 -7.69 -2.40
N GLY A 145 23.38 -6.75 -2.49
CA GLY A 145 24.76 -6.98 -2.05
C GLY A 145 24.86 -7.30 -0.55
N LEU A 146 24.12 -6.58 0.29
CA LEU A 146 24.10 -6.80 1.73
C LEU A 146 23.53 -8.19 2.07
N PHE A 147 22.34 -8.53 1.56
CA PHE A 147 21.68 -9.81 1.84
C PHE A 147 22.37 -11.03 1.23
N GLN A 148 23.25 -10.84 0.23
CA GLN A 148 24.11 -11.90 -0.30
C GLN A 148 25.38 -12.11 0.55
N LYS A 149 25.90 -11.05 1.18
CA LYS A 149 27.17 -11.09 1.91
C LYS A 149 27.01 -11.39 3.41
N TYR A 150 25.96 -10.86 4.03
CA TYR A 150 25.76 -10.94 5.48
C TYR A 150 24.57 -11.82 5.84
N ASN A 151 24.50 -12.25 7.10
CA ASN A 151 23.38 -13.05 7.59
C ASN A 151 22.04 -12.28 7.45
N PRO A 152 21.04 -12.82 6.73
CA PRO A 152 19.77 -12.14 6.48
C PRO A 152 19.00 -11.75 7.76
N PHE A 153 19.08 -12.56 8.81
CA PHE A 153 18.41 -12.30 10.07
C PHE A 153 19.06 -11.12 10.82
N ILE A 154 20.39 -11.10 10.89
CA ILE A 154 21.14 -9.98 11.51
C ILE A 154 20.86 -8.67 10.77
N LEU A 155 20.81 -8.70 9.43
CA LEU A 155 20.45 -7.53 8.63
C LEU A 155 19.03 -7.06 8.90
N LEU A 156 18.05 -7.97 8.97
CA LEU A 156 16.67 -7.60 9.29
C LEU A 156 16.57 -6.90 10.66
N VAL A 157 17.19 -7.46 11.70
CA VAL A 157 17.19 -6.88 13.05
C VAL A 157 17.89 -5.52 13.05
N THR A 158 19.03 -5.42 12.38
CA THR A 158 19.80 -4.16 12.28
C THR A 158 18.99 -3.07 11.56
N MET A 159 18.36 -3.40 10.43
CA MET A 159 17.51 -2.48 9.67
C MET A 159 16.23 -2.10 10.43
N PHE A 160 15.67 -3.01 11.24
CA PHE A 160 14.57 -2.69 12.16
C PHE A 160 14.99 -1.68 13.22
N ILE A 161 16.15 -1.88 13.87
CA ILE A 161 16.68 -0.94 14.86
C ILE A 161 16.92 0.42 14.22
N PHE A 162 17.55 0.48 13.04
CA PHE A 162 17.74 1.74 12.32
C PHE A 162 16.41 2.43 11.99
N ASN A 163 15.39 1.69 11.56
CA ASN A 163 14.07 2.25 11.28
C ASN A 163 13.44 2.87 12.54
N VAL A 164 13.53 2.20 13.68
CA VAL A 164 12.98 2.70 14.96
C VAL A 164 13.75 3.92 15.46
N LEU A 165 15.08 3.91 15.39
CA LEU A 165 15.92 5.05 15.76
C LEU A 165 15.63 6.26 14.86
N PHE A 166 15.48 6.02 13.56
CA PHE A 166 15.12 7.06 12.59
C PHE A 166 13.77 7.69 12.95
N MET A 167 12.74 6.87 13.21
CA MET A 167 11.41 7.35 13.65
C MET A 167 11.44 8.16 14.95
N LYS A 168 12.40 7.90 15.84
CA LYS A 168 12.50 8.56 17.15
C LYS A 168 13.25 9.88 17.10
N TYR A 169 14.26 10.00 16.24
CA TYR A 169 15.22 11.11 16.31
C TYR A 169 15.24 12.01 15.08
N ILE A 170 14.69 11.56 13.94
CA ILE A 170 14.78 12.30 12.69
C ILE A 170 13.41 12.84 12.29
N TYR A 171 13.32 14.16 12.15
CA TYR A 171 12.10 14.87 11.78
C TYR A 171 12.45 15.95 10.75
N PHE A 172 11.77 15.91 9.59
CA PHE A 172 11.85 16.94 8.56
C PHE A 172 10.59 16.88 7.67
N PRO A 173 10.27 17.96 6.92
CA PRO A 173 9.15 17.94 5.99
C PRO A 173 9.28 16.76 5.01
N TYR A 174 8.20 16.00 4.81
CA TYR A 174 8.16 14.83 3.93
C TYR A 174 8.94 13.58 4.40
N VAL A 175 9.25 13.50 5.70
CA VAL A 175 9.87 12.30 6.31
C VAL A 175 9.03 11.02 6.10
N ASP A 176 7.70 11.16 5.96
CA ASP A 176 6.73 10.10 5.64
C ASP A 176 6.93 9.47 4.26
N ARG A 177 7.88 9.97 3.46
CA ARG A 177 8.15 9.50 2.09
C ARG A 177 9.59 9.12 1.89
N PHE A 178 10.39 9.22 2.95
CA PHE A 178 11.79 8.86 2.93
C PHE A 178 11.95 7.36 3.23
N PHE A 179 12.79 6.67 2.46
CA PHE A 179 12.89 5.20 2.54
C PHE A 179 13.24 4.68 3.94
N MET A 180 13.99 5.44 4.75
CA MET A 180 14.36 5.03 6.12
C MET A 180 13.14 4.84 7.03
N GLN A 181 12.04 5.57 6.77
CA GLN A 181 10.78 5.42 7.50
C GLN A 181 10.16 4.03 7.29
N TYR A 182 10.52 3.33 6.21
CA TYR A 182 9.94 2.05 5.82
C TYR A 182 10.97 0.94 5.60
N LEU A 183 12.21 1.17 6.04
CA LEU A 183 13.36 0.31 5.75
C LEU A 183 13.10 -1.14 6.17
N CYS A 184 12.49 -1.35 7.34
CA CYS A 184 12.27 -2.69 7.87
C CYS A 184 11.30 -3.53 7.03
N PHE A 185 10.32 -2.90 6.36
CA PHE A 185 9.33 -3.64 5.56
C PHE A 185 9.93 -4.21 4.28
N PHE A 186 10.75 -3.41 3.60
CA PHE A 186 11.48 -3.89 2.42
C PHE A 186 12.53 -4.95 2.81
N ALA A 187 13.24 -4.72 3.93
CA ALA A 187 14.18 -5.68 4.50
C ALA A 187 13.52 -7.01 4.88
N LEU A 188 12.32 -6.97 5.48
CA LEU A 188 11.52 -8.16 5.77
C LEU A 188 11.21 -8.94 4.49
N GLY A 189 10.89 -8.25 3.39
CA GLY A 189 10.71 -8.88 2.08
C GLY A 189 11.97 -9.62 1.62
N CYS A 190 13.13 -8.97 1.70
CA CYS A 190 14.43 -9.56 1.33
C CYS A 190 14.79 -10.77 2.21
N TYR A 191 14.54 -10.67 3.51
CA TYR A 191 14.71 -11.76 4.47
C TYR A 191 13.82 -12.96 4.13
N VAL A 192 12.52 -12.72 3.91
CA VAL A 192 11.58 -13.77 3.53
C VAL A 192 11.99 -14.46 2.23
N ALA A 193 12.44 -13.70 1.23
CA ALA A 193 12.92 -14.28 -0.03
C ALA A 193 14.15 -15.19 0.17
N SER A 194 15.08 -14.81 1.05
CA SER A 194 16.32 -15.56 1.30
C SER A 194 16.07 -16.96 1.86
N ASN A 195 15.00 -17.14 2.64
CA ASN A 195 14.61 -18.44 3.23
C ASN A 195 13.15 -18.81 2.90
N TYR A 196 12.72 -18.53 1.67
CA TYR A 196 11.31 -18.52 1.26
C TYR A 196 10.52 -19.77 1.68
N GLN A 197 11.04 -20.95 1.37
CA GLN A 197 10.33 -22.21 1.63
C GLN A 197 10.13 -22.49 3.12
N GLN A 198 11.12 -22.19 3.95
CA GLN A 198 11.05 -22.42 5.39
C GLN A 198 10.11 -21.42 6.06
N ILE A 199 10.24 -20.13 5.71
CA ILE A 199 9.45 -19.06 6.30
C ILE A 199 7.97 -19.18 5.91
N LYS A 200 7.65 -19.48 4.64
CA LYS A 200 6.24 -19.63 4.21
C LYS A 200 5.54 -20.75 4.99
N MET A 201 6.24 -21.84 5.30
CA MET A 201 5.69 -22.95 6.09
C MET A 201 5.44 -22.54 7.54
N LYS A 202 6.36 -21.79 8.16
CA LYS A 202 6.18 -21.22 9.50
C LYS A 202 5.00 -20.23 9.55
N ILE A 203 4.90 -19.32 8.58
CA ILE A 203 3.78 -18.37 8.52
C ILE A 203 2.43 -19.12 8.43
N TYR A 204 2.37 -20.19 7.64
CA TYR A 204 1.16 -21.01 7.54
C TYR A 204 0.82 -21.76 8.83
N SER A 205 1.82 -22.28 9.55
CA SER A 205 1.58 -23.00 10.82
C SER A 205 1.08 -22.08 11.92
N TYR A 206 1.53 -20.83 11.97
CA TYR A 206 1.12 -19.83 12.96
C TYR A 206 -0.10 -18.99 12.56
N ARG A 207 -0.82 -19.32 11.48
CA ARG A 207 -1.88 -18.48 10.90
C ARG A 207 -2.98 -18.05 11.89
N TYR A 208 -3.40 -18.91 12.81
CA TYR A 208 -4.44 -18.56 13.79
C TYR A 208 -3.91 -17.61 14.88
N ILE A 209 -2.67 -17.81 15.32
CA ILE A 209 -1.99 -16.89 16.24
C ILE A 209 -1.81 -15.53 15.56
N LEU A 210 -1.36 -15.52 14.29
CA LEU A 210 -1.26 -14.29 13.50
C LEU A 210 -2.61 -13.58 13.36
N ALA A 211 -3.72 -14.33 13.20
CA ALA A 211 -5.06 -13.74 13.14
C ALA A 211 -5.45 -13.07 14.46
N VAL A 212 -5.25 -13.74 15.60
CA VAL A 212 -5.56 -13.17 16.92
C VAL A 212 -4.71 -11.93 17.19
N VAL A 213 -3.38 -12.02 16.99
CA VAL A 213 -2.48 -10.89 17.21
C VAL A 213 -2.80 -9.73 16.27
N TYR A 214 -3.15 -10.00 15.01
CA TYR A 214 -3.59 -8.99 14.06
C TYR A 214 -4.87 -8.28 14.52
N LEU A 215 -5.88 -9.01 15.00
CA LEU A 215 -7.12 -8.42 15.49
C LEU A 215 -6.88 -7.54 16.73
N VAL A 216 -6.05 -8.01 17.68
CA VAL A 216 -5.66 -7.24 18.86
C VAL A 216 -4.92 -5.96 18.46
N MET A 217 -3.92 -6.06 17.58
CA MET A 217 -3.16 -4.90 17.11
C MET A 217 -4.04 -3.91 16.32
N SER A 218 -5.01 -4.41 15.55
CA SER A 218 -5.99 -3.59 14.83
C SER A 218 -6.87 -2.81 15.82
N ALA A 219 -7.35 -3.46 16.88
CA ALA A 219 -8.15 -2.82 17.93
C ALA A 219 -7.34 -1.76 18.68
N LEU A 220 -6.08 -2.04 19.05
CA LEU A 220 -5.19 -1.07 19.69
C LEU A 220 -4.93 0.15 18.79
N LEU A 221 -4.70 -0.07 17.49
CA LEU A 221 -4.50 1.02 16.54
C LEU A 221 -5.78 1.86 16.35
N ALA A 222 -6.95 1.21 16.30
CA ALA A 222 -8.24 1.88 16.25
C ALA A 222 -8.50 2.71 17.51
N GLN A 223 -8.27 2.15 18.69
CA GLN A 223 -8.39 2.85 19.97
C GLN A 223 -7.45 4.05 20.05
N GLN A 224 -6.18 3.88 19.66
CA GLN A 224 -5.20 4.96 19.65
C GLN A 224 -5.61 6.10 18.70
N PHE A 225 -6.08 5.76 17.50
CA PHE A 225 -6.58 6.76 16.56
C PHE A 225 -7.82 7.47 17.09
N TYR A 226 -8.76 6.73 17.69
CA TYR A 226 -9.94 7.32 18.33
C TYR A 226 -9.53 8.32 19.42
N ALA A 227 -8.63 7.93 20.32
CA ALA A 227 -8.15 8.80 21.39
C ALA A 227 -7.45 10.05 20.86
N ASN A 228 -6.51 9.91 19.93
CA ASN A 228 -5.66 11.02 19.51
C ASN A 228 -6.35 11.96 18.51
N VAL A 229 -7.17 11.40 17.62
CA VAL A 229 -7.73 12.16 16.48
C VAL A 229 -9.19 12.54 16.74
N ILE A 230 -10.02 11.62 17.26
CA ILE A 230 -11.45 11.89 17.46
C ILE A 230 -11.68 12.60 18.80
N LEU A 231 -11.06 12.13 19.88
CA LEU A 231 -11.13 12.76 21.19
C LEU A 231 -10.07 13.86 21.40
N GLN A 232 -9.23 14.12 20.38
CA GLN A 232 -8.18 15.15 20.40
C GLN A 232 -7.23 15.07 21.60
N LYS A 233 -6.99 13.86 22.13
CA LYS A 233 -6.02 13.67 23.23
C LYS A 233 -4.60 13.80 22.68
N THR A 234 -3.75 14.55 23.38
CA THR A 234 -2.33 14.63 23.05
C THR A 234 -1.67 13.27 23.28
N GLY A 235 -1.27 12.62 22.19
CA GLY A 235 -0.52 11.37 22.19
C GLY A 235 0.92 11.57 21.72
N ASP A 236 1.84 10.74 22.22
CA ASP A 236 3.23 10.72 21.78
C ASP A 236 3.33 10.23 20.31
N PRO A 237 3.82 11.06 19.37
CA PRO A 237 3.94 10.69 17.97
C PRO A 237 4.84 9.48 17.73
N PHE A 238 5.90 9.31 18.53
CA PHE A 238 6.80 8.16 18.38
C PHE A 238 6.10 6.86 18.76
N ARG A 239 5.36 6.84 19.89
CA ARG A 239 4.57 5.66 20.28
C ARG A 239 3.53 5.31 19.23
N ALA A 240 2.88 6.33 18.65
CA ALA A 240 1.89 6.12 17.61
C ALA A 240 2.49 5.47 16.35
N ASN A 241 3.65 5.97 15.90
CA ASN A 241 4.37 5.41 14.76
C ASN A 241 4.93 4.01 15.05
N LEU A 242 5.42 3.77 16.26
CA LEU A 242 5.91 2.45 16.68
C LEU A 242 4.79 1.41 16.71
N LEU A 243 3.61 1.76 17.24
CA LEU A 243 2.45 0.88 17.21
C LEU A 243 2.04 0.57 15.77
N TRP A 244 1.99 1.58 14.91
CA TRP A 244 1.70 1.40 13.48
C TRP A 244 2.73 0.50 12.78
N LEU A 245 4.02 0.64 13.09
CA LEU A 245 5.09 -0.19 12.55
C LEU A 245 4.93 -1.66 12.95
N LEU A 246 4.72 -1.92 14.24
CA LEU A 246 4.50 -3.28 14.76
C LEU A 246 3.20 -3.89 14.21
N PHE A 247 2.12 -3.12 14.17
CA PHE A 247 0.86 -3.51 13.53
C PHE A 247 1.10 -3.90 12.07
N SER A 248 1.83 -3.08 11.31
CA SER A 248 2.07 -3.31 9.89
C SER A 248 2.89 -4.58 9.66
N LEU A 249 3.89 -4.88 10.50
CA LEU A 249 4.64 -6.14 10.43
C LEU A 249 3.73 -7.35 10.67
N VAL A 250 2.88 -7.31 11.70
CA VAL A 250 1.92 -8.38 12.01
C VAL A 250 0.91 -8.53 10.87
N ALA A 251 0.35 -7.42 10.37
CA ALA A 251 -0.63 -7.42 9.29
C ALA A 251 -0.05 -8.02 8.01
N ILE A 252 1.18 -7.66 7.62
CA ILE A 252 1.86 -8.28 6.47
C ILE A 252 1.93 -9.81 6.63
N LEU A 253 2.37 -10.30 7.79
CA LEU A 253 2.48 -11.74 8.04
C LEU A 253 1.11 -12.43 8.07
N PHE A 254 0.10 -11.79 8.67
CA PHE A 254 -1.27 -12.28 8.68
C PHE A 254 -1.85 -12.38 7.27
N TYR A 255 -1.84 -11.29 6.49
CA TYR A 255 -2.34 -11.31 5.11
C TYR A 255 -1.52 -12.24 4.21
N PHE A 256 -0.23 -12.42 4.47
CA PHE A 256 0.55 -13.44 3.76
C PHE A 256 0.09 -14.86 4.13
N SER A 257 -0.26 -15.12 5.40
CA SER A 257 -0.86 -16.39 5.81
C SER A 257 -2.22 -16.65 5.13
N VAL A 258 -3.05 -15.60 4.99
CA VAL A 258 -4.32 -15.67 4.26
C VAL A 258 -4.07 -15.98 2.78
N ALA A 259 -3.09 -15.33 2.16
CA ALA A 259 -2.71 -15.60 0.79
C ALA A 259 -2.23 -17.06 0.58
N LEU A 260 -1.53 -17.64 1.55
CA LEU A 260 -1.14 -19.05 1.54
C LEU A 260 -2.33 -20.00 1.68
N VAL A 261 -3.32 -19.66 2.50
CA VAL A 261 -4.59 -20.41 2.61
C VAL A 261 -5.35 -20.36 1.28
N ILE A 262 -5.50 -19.19 0.68
CA ILE A 262 -6.14 -19.03 -0.63
C ILE A 262 -5.41 -19.86 -1.69
N ALA A 263 -4.08 -19.84 -1.71
CA ALA A 263 -3.29 -20.63 -2.66
C ALA A 263 -3.57 -22.14 -2.57
N ARG A 264 -3.82 -22.65 -1.36
CA ARG A 264 -4.12 -24.07 -1.08
C ARG A 264 -5.60 -24.45 -1.22
N SER A 265 -6.50 -23.47 -1.31
CA SER A 265 -7.94 -23.73 -1.47
C SER A 265 -8.32 -24.09 -2.91
N ASP A 266 -9.50 -24.66 -3.15
CA ASP A 266 -9.96 -25.01 -4.50
C ASP A 266 -10.78 -23.90 -5.20
N PHE A 267 -10.84 -22.70 -4.62
CA PHE A 267 -11.65 -21.59 -5.12
C PHE A 267 -11.04 -20.91 -6.36
N ALA A 268 -11.14 -21.56 -7.52
CA ALA A 268 -10.56 -21.09 -8.78
C ALA A 268 -11.04 -19.68 -9.19
N LYS A 269 -12.34 -19.38 -9.01
CA LYS A 269 -12.90 -18.05 -9.32
C LYS A 269 -12.23 -16.94 -8.50
N LEU A 270 -12.06 -17.15 -7.19
CA LEU A 270 -11.38 -16.20 -6.31
C LEU A 270 -9.91 -16.03 -6.71
N LYS A 271 -9.19 -17.13 -6.95
CA LYS A 271 -7.79 -17.09 -7.40
C LYS A 271 -7.62 -16.29 -8.68
N ASN A 272 -8.49 -16.51 -9.66
CA ASN A 272 -8.45 -15.81 -10.94
C ASN A 272 -8.77 -14.32 -10.78
N PHE A 273 -9.79 -13.97 -9.99
CA PHE A 273 -10.11 -12.58 -9.67
C PHE A 273 -8.92 -11.88 -9.00
N LEU A 274 -8.33 -12.46 -7.95
CA LEU A 274 -7.18 -11.88 -7.27
C LEU A 274 -5.95 -11.76 -8.18
N ARG A 275 -5.72 -12.71 -9.09
CA ARG A 275 -4.65 -12.57 -10.10
C ARG A 275 -4.89 -11.38 -11.03
N GLN A 276 -6.12 -11.18 -11.52
CA GLN A 276 -6.46 -10.03 -12.37
C GLN A 276 -6.28 -8.70 -11.61
N VAL A 277 -6.71 -8.64 -10.35
CA VAL A 277 -6.47 -7.48 -9.46
C VAL A 277 -4.98 -7.25 -9.27
N SER A 278 -4.18 -8.30 -8.99
CA SER A 278 -2.72 -8.18 -8.84
C SER A 278 -2.06 -7.62 -10.09
N ASP A 279 -2.41 -8.17 -11.26
CA ASP A 279 -1.83 -7.79 -12.56
C ASP A 279 -2.20 -6.35 -12.94
N SER A 280 -3.31 -5.84 -12.42
CA SER A 280 -3.83 -4.49 -12.69
C SER A 280 -3.62 -3.51 -11.53
N SER A 281 -2.98 -3.96 -10.43
CA SER A 281 -2.94 -3.24 -9.15
C SER A 281 -2.38 -1.83 -9.24
N TYR A 282 -1.36 -1.61 -10.08
CA TYR A 282 -0.77 -0.28 -10.25
C TYR A 282 -1.74 0.72 -10.90
N TYR A 283 -2.55 0.29 -11.87
CA TYR A 283 -3.54 1.15 -12.52
C TYR A 283 -4.75 1.41 -11.61
N ILE A 284 -5.16 0.42 -10.83
CA ILE A 284 -6.17 0.59 -9.78
C ILE A 284 -5.69 1.63 -8.77
N TYR A 285 -4.44 1.50 -8.32
CA TYR A 285 -3.82 2.45 -7.39
C TYR A 285 -3.78 3.88 -7.95
N LEU A 286 -3.42 4.10 -9.22
CA LEU A 286 -3.38 5.44 -9.80
C LEU A 286 -4.77 6.03 -10.07
N GLY A 287 -5.72 5.21 -10.50
CA GLY A 287 -7.05 5.67 -10.96
C GLY A 287 -8.11 5.80 -9.86
N HIS A 288 -8.00 5.06 -8.75
CA HIS A 288 -9.04 5.05 -7.72
C HIS A 288 -9.37 6.43 -7.12
N PRO A 289 -8.43 7.38 -6.93
CA PRO A 289 -8.75 8.68 -6.34
C PRO A 289 -9.60 9.53 -7.27
N LEU A 290 -9.40 9.42 -8.59
CA LEU A 290 -10.25 10.09 -9.56
C LEU A 290 -11.68 9.56 -9.46
N MET A 291 -11.86 8.24 -9.42
CA MET A 291 -13.19 7.63 -9.25
C MET A 291 -13.82 7.99 -7.91
N LEU A 292 -13.03 8.10 -6.84
CA LEU A 292 -13.49 8.55 -5.54
C LEU A 292 -13.95 10.01 -5.56
N MET A 293 -13.21 10.92 -6.21
CA MET A 293 -13.62 12.31 -6.38
C MET A 293 -14.93 12.42 -7.18
N VAL A 294 -15.10 11.61 -8.23
CA VAL A 294 -16.35 11.56 -9.00
C VAL A 294 -17.50 11.03 -8.13
N ALA A 295 -17.27 9.94 -7.38
CA ALA A 295 -18.26 9.38 -6.48
C ALA A 295 -18.73 10.40 -5.44
N GLN A 296 -17.82 11.17 -4.85
CA GLN A 296 -18.15 12.21 -3.87
C GLN A 296 -18.97 13.37 -4.47
N LYS A 297 -18.86 13.63 -5.78
CA LYS A 297 -19.66 14.65 -6.47
C LYS A 297 -21.06 14.14 -6.85
N VAL A 298 -21.21 12.85 -7.16
CA VAL A 298 -22.48 12.26 -7.61
C VAL A 298 -23.30 11.71 -6.44
N ILE A 299 -22.64 11.08 -5.48
CA ILE A 299 -23.24 10.43 -4.29
C ILE A 299 -23.12 11.41 -3.12
N THR A 300 -23.78 12.55 -3.25
CA THR A 300 -23.73 13.60 -2.22
C THR A 300 -24.60 13.22 -1.03
N TYR A 301 -24.25 13.75 0.15
CA TYR A 301 -25.03 13.55 1.37
C TYR A 301 -26.47 14.07 1.23
N HIS A 302 -26.68 15.16 0.48
CA HIS A 302 -28.02 15.69 0.20
C HIS A 302 -28.93 14.69 -0.51
N LEU A 303 -28.36 13.86 -1.40
CA LEU A 303 -29.10 12.83 -2.14
C LEU A 303 -29.23 11.53 -1.34
N VAL A 304 -28.23 11.20 -0.52
CA VAL A 304 -28.18 9.97 0.28
C VAL A 304 -27.77 10.31 1.72
N PRO A 305 -28.73 10.70 2.59
CA PRO A 305 -28.43 11.14 3.96
C PRO A 305 -27.94 10.02 4.88
N SER A 306 -28.25 8.76 4.57
CA SER A 306 -27.73 7.63 5.35
C SER A 306 -26.23 7.45 5.06
N THR A 307 -25.38 7.74 6.04
CA THR A 307 -23.92 7.57 5.96
C THR A 307 -23.54 6.15 5.54
N THR A 308 -24.21 5.14 6.08
CA THR A 308 -23.97 3.73 5.73
C THR A 308 -24.29 3.47 4.26
N LEU A 309 -25.44 3.94 3.78
CA LEU A 309 -25.84 3.75 2.38
C LEU A 309 -24.92 4.53 1.43
N ASN A 310 -24.57 5.77 1.77
CA ASN A 310 -23.65 6.60 1.01
C ASN A 310 -22.27 5.92 0.88
N PHE A 311 -21.73 5.39 1.99
CA PHE A 311 -20.50 4.60 1.99
C PHE A 311 -20.58 3.38 1.08
N LEU A 312 -21.65 2.58 1.17
CA LEU A 312 -21.82 1.38 0.35
C LEU A 312 -21.94 1.73 -1.14
N LEU A 313 -22.70 2.77 -1.49
CA LEU A 313 -22.82 3.23 -2.87
C LEU A 313 -21.47 3.73 -3.41
N THR A 314 -20.71 4.49 -2.61
CA THR A 314 -19.37 4.95 -3.00
C THR A 314 -18.41 3.77 -3.18
N LEU A 315 -18.46 2.77 -2.30
CA LEU A 315 -17.67 1.54 -2.42
C LEU A 315 -17.97 0.80 -3.73
N VAL A 316 -19.25 0.57 -4.02
CA VAL A 316 -19.70 -0.10 -5.23
C VAL A 316 -19.35 0.72 -6.47
N PHE A 317 -19.52 2.04 -6.44
CA PHE A 317 -19.19 2.91 -7.55
C PHE A 317 -17.68 2.89 -7.86
N VAL A 318 -16.84 3.10 -6.85
CA VAL A 318 -15.38 3.17 -7.05
C VAL A 318 -14.82 1.83 -7.51
N LEU A 319 -15.20 0.72 -6.85
CA LEU A 319 -14.72 -0.61 -7.26
C LEU A 319 -15.33 -1.05 -8.60
N GLY A 320 -16.61 -0.77 -8.82
CA GLY A 320 -17.34 -1.09 -10.04
C GLY A 320 -16.88 -0.31 -11.27
N THR A 321 -16.21 0.83 -11.09
CA THR A 321 -15.61 1.61 -12.19
C THR A 321 -14.12 1.32 -12.36
N VAL A 322 -13.35 1.34 -11.27
CA VAL A 322 -11.88 1.23 -11.37
C VAL A 322 -11.41 -0.17 -11.74
N LEU A 323 -12.09 -1.23 -11.25
CA LEU A 323 -11.67 -2.61 -11.54
C LEU A 323 -11.89 -2.96 -13.02
N PRO A 324 -13.09 -2.78 -13.61
CA PRO A 324 -13.28 -3.09 -15.02
C PRO A 324 -12.39 -2.25 -15.94
N ALA A 325 -12.23 -0.96 -15.67
CA ALA A 325 -11.36 -0.09 -16.45
C ALA A 325 -9.89 -0.59 -16.44
N ALA A 326 -9.38 -0.95 -15.26
CA ALA A 326 -8.03 -1.48 -15.12
C ALA A 326 -7.86 -2.85 -15.79
N PHE A 327 -8.87 -3.74 -15.70
CA PHE A 327 -8.83 -5.05 -16.34
C PHE A 327 -8.84 -4.96 -17.86
N LEU A 328 -9.67 -4.07 -18.42
CA LEU A 328 -9.73 -3.82 -19.86
C LEU A 328 -8.41 -3.28 -20.38
N TYR A 329 -7.82 -2.30 -19.68
CA TYR A 329 -6.51 -1.75 -20.04
C TYR A 329 -5.41 -2.82 -20.01
N GLN A 330 -5.36 -3.62 -18.95
CA GLN A 330 -4.35 -4.66 -18.80
C GLN A 330 -4.48 -5.77 -19.85
N THR A 331 -5.70 -6.18 -20.17
CA THR A 331 -5.97 -7.17 -21.24
C THR A 331 -5.58 -6.61 -22.61
N GLY A 332 -5.89 -5.34 -22.88
CA GLY A 332 -5.48 -4.67 -24.11
C GLY A 332 -3.96 -4.54 -24.25
N LYS A 333 -3.25 -4.28 -23.16
CA LYS A 333 -1.79 -4.23 -23.13
C LYS A 333 -1.16 -5.60 -23.41
N GLN A 334 -1.72 -6.68 -22.87
CA GLN A 334 -1.25 -8.05 -23.11
C GLN A 334 -1.44 -8.50 -24.55
N LYS A 335 -2.47 -8.02 -25.26
CA LYS A 335 -2.69 -8.33 -26.69
C LYS A 335 -1.74 -7.59 -27.64
N ARG A 336 -1.08 -6.52 -27.20
CA ARG A 336 -0.17 -5.68 -28.00
C ARG A 336 1.31 -6.03 -27.84
N LEU A 337 1.63 -6.93 -26.89
CA LEU A 337 2.95 -7.49 -26.64
C LEU A 337 3.01 -8.89 -27.23
#